data_AF-A0A7K5EPN8-F1
#
_entry.id   AF-A0A7K5EPN8-F1
#
_cell.length_a   1.000
_cell.length_b   1.000
_cell.length_c   1.000
_cell.angle_alpha   90.00
_cell.angle_beta   90.00
_cell.angle_gamma   90.00
#
_symmetry.space_group_name_H-M   'P 1'
#
loop_
_entity.id
_entity.type
_entity.pdbx_description
1 polymer ?
#
loop_
_entity_poly.entity_id
_entity_poly.type
_entity_poly.pdbx_seq_one_letter_code
_entity_poly.pdbx_strand_id
1 'polypeptide(L)'
;GDFAGSYHTAVSATSNEIKVSPLQGSRQMSSNQKGQPTFGFTVNWSFSDSTTAFVGQCFVDHRGKETLETTWLLREEVPSHKDTWKATRVGTSIFT
;
A
#
# COMPACT_ATOMS: atom_id res chain seq x y z
N GLY A 1 -7.34 -14.25 -6.87
CA GLY A 1 -6.11 -13.45 -6.74
C GLY A 1 -6.19 -12.49 -5.57
N ASP A 2 -7.35 -12.39 -4.93
CA ASP A 2 -7.64 -11.39 -3.91
C ASP A 2 -7.15 -11.84 -2.53
N PHE A 3 -6.85 -10.87 -1.69
CA PHE A 3 -6.41 -11.06 -0.32
C PHE A 3 -6.87 -9.90 0.57
N ALA A 4 -6.96 -10.16 1.86
CA ALA A 4 -7.24 -9.18 2.90
C ALA A 4 -6.22 -9.34 4.04
N GLY A 5 -6.03 -8.30 4.82
CA GLY A 5 -5.12 -8.32 5.96
C GLY A 5 -5.20 -7.05 6.81
N SER A 6 -4.12 -6.79 7.53
CA SER A 6 -3.98 -5.61 8.38
C SER A 6 -2.63 -4.95 8.16
N TYR A 7 -2.59 -3.62 8.23
CA TYR A 7 -1.39 -2.81 8.12
C TYR A 7 -1.18 -2.03 9.42
N HIS A 8 0.04 -2.05 9.95
CA HIS A 8 0.44 -1.25 11.10
C HIS A 8 1.60 -0.34 10.69
N THR A 9 1.31 0.93 10.42
CA THR A 9 2.33 1.91 10.05
C THR A 9 3.14 2.33 11.28
N ALA A 10 4.42 2.67 11.08
CA ALA A 10 5.26 3.27 12.14
C ALA A 10 5.22 4.80 12.11
N VAL A 11 4.64 5.40 11.06
CA VAL A 11 4.62 6.85 10.82
C VAL A 11 3.23 7.32 10.39
N SER A 12 2.89 8.56 10.72
CA SER A 12 1.65 9.22 10.31
C SER A 12 1.92 10.69 9.97
N ALA A 13 1.14 11.25 9.05
CA ALA A 13 1.10 12.69 8.77
C ALA A 13 0.13 13.44 9.71
N THR A 14 -0.68 12.72 10.49
CA THR A 14 -1.59 13.27 11.49
C THR A 14 -1.02 13.16 12.90
N SER A 15 -1.56 13.94 13.83
CA SER A 15 -1.27 13.81 15.27
C SER A 15 -2.09 12.74 15.98
N ASN A 16 -2.95 12.01 15.25
CA ASN A 16 -3.79 10.98 15.84
C ASN A 16 -2.94 9.77 16.24
N GLU A 17 -3.37 9.06 17.28
CA GLU A 17 -2.74 7.81 17.68
C GLU A 17 -2.86 6.77 16.55
N ILE A 18 -1.72 6.18 16.17
CA ILE A 18 -1.66 5.16 15.13
C ILE A 18 -2.41 3.91 15.58
N LYS A 19 -3.25 3.37 14.68
CA LYS A 19 -4.00 2.14 14.89
C LYS A 19 -3.79 1.17 13.73
N VAL A 20 -3.82 -0.12 14.04
CA VAL A 20 -3.87 -1.19 13.03
C VAL A 20 -5.08 -0.95 12.12
N SER A 21 -4.85 -0.96 10.82
CA SER A 21 -5.83 -0.59 9.80
C SER A 21 -6.04 -1.75 8.81
N PRO A 22 -7.28 -2.02 8.35
CA PRO A 22 -7.54 -3.10 7.41
C PRO A 22 -6.95 -2.80 6.02
N LEU A 23 -6.50 -3.85 5.34
CA LEU A 23 -6.11 -3.79 3.93
C LEU A 23 -6.84 -4.83 3.09
N GLN A 24 -7.07 -4.49 1.82
CA GLN A 24 -7.64 -5.39 0.82
C GLN A 24 -6.90 -5.21 -0.50
N GLY A 25 -6.61 -6.30 -1.20
CA GLY A 25 -5.82 -6.25 -2.42
C GLY A 25 -6.00 -7.46 -3.31
N SER A 26 -5.25 -7.47 -4.41
CA SER A 26 -5.19 -8.58 -5.33
C SER A 26 -3.81 -8.70 -5.96
N ARG A 27 -3.45 -9.91 -6.36
CA ARG A 27 -2.23 -10.22 -7.10
C ARG A 27 -2.57 -10.78 -8.46
N GLN A 28 -1.72 -10.47 -9.45
CA GLN A 28 -1.77 -11.12 -10.75
C GLN A 28 -1.56 -12.63 -10.59
N MET A 29 -2.40 -13.40 -11.27
CA MET A 29 -2.38 -14.86 -11.26
C MET A 29 -2.20 -15.29 -12.71
N SER A 30 -0.97 -15.30 -13.22
CA SER A 30 -0.70 -15.77 -14.60
C SER A 30 -0.01 -17.14 -14.56
N SER A 31 -0.48 -18.07 -15.38
CA SER A 31 0.06 -19.44 -15.51
C SER A 31 1.54 -19.49 -15.92
N ASN A 32 2.06 -18.40 -16.50
CA ASN A 32 3.44 -18.26 -16.96
C ASN A 32 4.34 -17.42 -16.04
N GLN A 33 3.89 -17.03 -14.83
CA GLN A 33 4.75 -16.21 -13.95
C GLN A 33 5.84 -17.06 -13.30
N LYS A 34 7.10 -16.65 -13.49
CA LYS A 34 8.29 -17.21 -12.85
C LYS A 34 8.37 -16.95 -11.33
N GLY A 35 7.24 -16.98 -10.62
CA GLY A 35 7.18 -16.85 -9.15
C GLY A 35 7.17 -15.44 -8.58
N GLN A 36 7.10 -14.39 -9.40
CA GLN A 36 7.21 -12.97 -8.96
C GLN A 36 6.03 -12.11 -9.46
N PRO A 37 4.79 -12.34 -8.96
CA PRO A 37 3.60 -11.61 -9.42
C PRO A 37 3.65 -10.14 -8.97
N THR A 38 3.14 -9.26 -9.83
CA THR A 38 2.75 -7.91 -9.41
C THR A 38 1.46 -7.98 -8.58
N PHE A 39 1.33 -7.10 -7.61
CA PHE A 39 0.16 -7.02 -6.74
C PHE A 39 -0.16 -5.57 -6.40
N GLY A 40 -1.36 -5.35 -5.89
CA GLY A 40 -1.74 -4.09 -5.30
C GLY A 40 -2.70 -4.30 -4.13
N PHE A 41 -2.67 -3.38 -3.17
CA PHE A 41 -3.60 -3.37 -2.05
C PHE A 41 -3.89 -1.96 -1.58
N THR A 42 -5.05 -1.78 -0.97
CA THR A 42 -5.50 -0.52 -0.39
C THR A 42 -5.60 -0.67 1.12
N VAL A 43 -5.08 0.31 1.86
CA VAL A 43 -5.21 0.45 3.31
C VAL A 43 -6.22 1.56 3.59
N ASN A 44 -7.27 1.24 4.34
CA ASN A 44 -8.22 2.23 4.84
C ASN A 44 -7.88 2.57 6.29
N TRP A 45 -7.35 3.78 6.52
CA TRP A 45 -6.75 4.13 7.81
C TRP A 45 -7.81 4.30 8.90
N SER A 46 -7.71 3.51 9.97
CA SER A 46 -8.69 3.53 11.07
C SER A 46 -8.49 4.68 12.07
N PHE A 47 -7.55 5.58 11.80
CA PHE A 47 -7.19 6.71 12.66
C PHE A 47 -7.10 8.04 11.89
N SER A 48 -7.45 8.08 10.60
CA SER A 48 -7.48 9.30 9.80
C SER A 48 -8.39 9.15 8.60
N ASP A 49 -8.93 10.29 8.11
CA ASP A 49 -9.77 10.34 6.92
C ASP A 49 -8.90 10.34 5.65
N SER A 50 -8.20 9.24 5.45
CA SER A 50 -7.27 9.06 4.33
C SER A 50 -7.25 7.60 3.89
N THR A 51 -6.74 7.36 2.69
CA THR A 51 -6.57 6.01 2.14
C THR A 51 -5.21 5.91 1.46
N THR A 52 -4.58 4.75 1.51
CA THR A 52 -3.33 4.52 0.77
C THR A 52 -3.43 3.30 -0.12
N ALA A 53 -3.12 3.47 -1.40
CA ALA A 53 -2.97 2.36 -2.34
C ALA A 53 -1.48 2.06 -2.53
N PHE A 54 -1.11 0.79 -2.42
CA PHE A 54 0.21 0.26 -2.72
C PHE A 54 0.11 -0.57 -4.00
N VAL A 55 1.13 -0.47 -4.85
CA VAL A 55 1.34 -1.35 -6.00
C VAL A 55 2.81 -1.75 -6.03
N GLY A 56 3.08 -3.02 -6.33
CA GLY A 56 4.44 -3.52 -6.31
C GLY A 56 4.61 -4.89 -6.92
N GLN A 57 5.83 -5.41 -6.76
CA GLN A 57 6.23 -6.73 -7.19
C GLN A 57 7.08 -7.40 -6.11
N CYS A 58 6.91 -8.71 -5.95
CA CYS A 58 7.79 -9.52 -5.11
C CYS A 58 9.03 -9.94 -5.92
N PHE A 59 10.22 -9.74 -5.37
CA PHE A 59 11.49 -10.23 -5.92
C PHE A 59 12.15 -11.20 -4.96
N VAL A 60 12.75 -12.25 -5.52
CA VAL A 60 13.52 -13.26 -4.77
C VAL A 60 14.97 -13.18 -5.22
N ASP A 61 15.90 -12.95 -4.30
CA ASP A 61 17.32 -12.89 -4.61
C ASP A 61 17.98 -14.28 -4.76
N HIS A 62 19.25 -14.30 -5.16
CA HIS A 62 20.06 -15.52 -5.29
C HIS A 62 20.19 -16.37 -4.00
N ARG A 63 19.89 -15.80 -2.82
CA ARG A 63 19.89 -16.48 -1.52
C ARG A 63 18.50 -16.91 -1.07
N GLY A 64 17.47 -16.66 -1.90
CA GLY A 64 16.08 -16.94 -1.57
C GLY A 64 15.41 -15.88 -0.69
N LYS A 65 16.04 -14.72 -0.47
CA LYS A 65 15.43 -13.63 0.29
C LYS A 65 14.36 -12.95 -0.55
N GLU A 66 13.15 -12.88 -0.02
CA GLU A 66 12.01 -12.19 -0.63
C GLU A 66 12.04 -10.70 -0.27
N THR A 67 11.66 -9.85 -1.22
CA THR A 67 11.48 -8.42 -1.03
C THR A 67 10.25 -7.95 -1.79
N LEU A 68 9.45 -7.10 -1.16
CA LEU A 68 8.33 -6.44 -1.85
C LEU A 68 8.74 -5.01 -2.17
N GLU A 69 9.00 -4.72 -3.43
CA GLU A 69 9.24 -3.35 -3.88
C GLU A 69 7.92 -2.71 -4.27
N THR A 70 7.56 -1.61 -3.59
CA THR A 70 6.25 -0.97 -3.76
C THR A 70 6.38 0.54 -3.98
N THR A 71 5.47 1.07 -4.79
CA THR A 71 5.12 2.50 -4.84
C THR A 71 3.73 2.67 -4.23
N TRP A 72 3.51 3.78 -3.53
CA TRP A 72 2.23 4.05 -2.92
C TRP A 72 1.74 5.48 -3.19
N LEU A 73 0.42 5.63 -3.17
CA LEU A 73 -0.30 6.90 -3.19
C LEU A 73 -1.13 7.02 -1.93
N LEU A 74 -0.87 8.04 -1.12
CA LEU A 74 -1.69 8.40 0.04
C LEU A 74 -2.62 9.54 -0.37
N ARG A 75 -3.93 9.30 -0.26
CA ARG A 75 -5.00 10.24 -0.58
C ARG A 75 -5.63 10.75 0.71
N GLU A 76 -5.53 12.05 0.95
CA GLU A 76 -6.26 12.75 2.01
C GLU A 76 -7.68 13.07 1.55
N GLU A 77 -8.63 13.00 2.48
CA GLU A 77 -9.92 13.68 2.30
C GLU A 77 -9.69 15.19 2.28
N VAL A 78 -10.38 15.87 1.35
CA VAL A 78 -10.35 17.34 1.26
C VAL A 78 -11.75 17.91 1.18
N PRO A 79 -12.01 19.10 1.75
CA PRO A 79 -13.36 19.65 1.85
C PRO A 79 -14.01 19.97 0.50
N SER A 80 -13.21 20.17 -0.55
CA SER A 80 -13.72 20.60 -1.85
C SER A 80 -12.89 20.07 -3.02
N HIS A 81 -13.51 20.02 -4.20
CA HIS A 81 -12.81 19.68 -5.44
C HIS A 81 -11.62 20.61 -5.74
N LYS A 82 -11.69 21.88 -5.31
CA LYS A 82 -10.62 22.87 -5.52
C LYS A 82 -9.35 22.53 -4.74
N ASP A 83 -9.44 21.70 -3.71
CA ASP A 83 -8.31 21.26 -2.88
C ASP A 83 -7.68 19.95 -3.37
N THR A 84 -8.22 19.33 -4.42
CA THR A 84 -7.76 18.00 -4.89
C THR A 84 -6.31 17.98 -5.36
N TRP A 85 -5.78 19.13 -5.80
CA TRP A 85 -4.41 19.26 -6.30
C TRP A 85 -3.33 18.96 -5.25
N LYS A 86 -3.63 19.18 -3.96
CA LYS A 86 -2.71 18.95 -2.83
C LYS A 86 -2.97 17.64 -2.08
N ALA A 87 -4.04 16.92 -2.44
CA ALA A 87 -4.57 15.83 -1.62
C ALA A 87 -3.85 14.48 -1.81
N THR A 88 -2.89 14.36 -2.74
CA THR A 88 -2.20 13.10 -3.02
C THR A 88 -0.70 13.23 -2.75
N ARG A 89 -0.17 12.38 -1.86
CA ARG A 89 1.27 12.16 -1.68
C ARG A 89 1.69 10.86 -2.34
N VAL A 90 2.95 10.78 -2.79
CA VAL A 90 3.55 9.61 -3.42
C VAL A 90 4.84 9.22 -2.70
N GLY A 91 5.13 7.93 -2.63
CA GLY A 91 6.39 7.44 -2.12
C GLY A 91 6.62 5.98 -2.46
N THR A 92 7.72 5.43 -1.93
CA THR A 92 8.13 4.05 -2.14
C THR A 92 8.40 3.37 -0.79
N SER A 93 8.13 2.07 -0.71
CA SER A 93 8.45 1.25 0.46
C SER A 93 8.98 -0.11 0.02
N ILE A 94 9.99 -0.61 0.73
CA ILE A 94 10.55 -1.97 0.55
C ILE A 94 10.21 -2.78 1.81
N PHE A 95 9.58 -3.93 1.64
CA PHE A 95 9.28 -4.88 2.72
C PHE A 95 10.17 -6.12 2.61
N THR A 96 10.53 -6.71 3.74
CA THR A 96 11.40 -7.90 3.87
C THR A 96 10.86 -8.88 4.89
#